data_AF-A0A8C8U271-F1
#
_entry.id   AF-A0A8C8U271-F1
#
_cell.length_a   1.000
_cell.length_b   1.000
_cell.length_c   1.000
_cell.angle_alpha   90.00
_cell.angle_beta   90.00
_cell.angle_gamma   90.00
#
_symmetry.space_group_name_H-M   'P 1'
#
loop_
_entity.id
_entity.type
_entity.pdbx_description
1 polymer ?
#
loop_
_entity_poly.entity_id
_entity_poly.type
_entity_poly.pdbx_seq_one_letter_code
_entity_poly.pdbx_strand_id
1 'polypeptide(L)'
;MEEAPIREPVLDAKSELIDFQWKLGMAVSSDSCRSLKYPYVAVMLKVADHSGQVKSKAIEMTIPQFQNFYRQFKEIAAVMETV
;
A
#
# COMPACT_ATOMS: atom_id res chain seq x y z
N MET A 1 1.38 23.61 -31.21
CA MET A 1 0.98 23.19 -29.85
C MET A 1 1.69 21.88 -29.63
N GLU A 2 2.82 21.93 -28.93
CA GLU A 2 3.66 20.75 -28.68
C GLU A 2 3.09 20.07 -27.43
N GLU A 3 2.50 18.89 -27.58
CA GLU A 3 2.06 18.07 -26.45
C GLU A 3 3.29 17.75 -25.59
N ALA A 4 3.27 18.22 -24.35
CA ALA A 4 4.30 17.86 -23.38
C ALA A 4 4.31 16.34 -23.22
N PRO A 5 5.49 15.68 -23.22
CA PRO A 5 5.55 14.24 -23.05
C PRO A 5 4.94 13.90 -21.69
N ILE A 6 3.97 12.98 -21.68
CA ILE A 6 3.47 12.37 -20.45
C ILE A 6 4.69 11.70 -19.81
N ARG A 7 5.27 12.36 -18.81
CA ARG A 7 6.35 11.78 -18.01
C ARG A 7 5.76 10.58 -17.29
N GLU A 8 6.04 9.38 -17.80
CA GLU A 8 5.83 8.16 -17.02
C GLU A 8 6.46 8.39 -15.64
N PRO A 9 5.76 8.06 -14.54
CA PRO A 9 6.38 8.14 -13.23
C PRO A 9 7.61 7.24 -13.29
N VAL A 10 8.79 7.83 -13.13
CA VAL A 10 10.02 7.08 -12.95
C VAL A 10 9.84 6.31 -11.65
N LEU A 11 9.34 5.08 -11.76
CA LEU A 11 9.34 4.13 -10.68
C LEU A 11 10.82 3.97 -10.34
N ASP A 12 11.22 4.50 -9.19
CA ASP A 12 12.57 4.35 -8.67
C ASP A 12 12.74 2.85 -8.37
N ALA A 13 13.10 2.09 -9.40
CA ALA A 13 13.05 0.63 -9.48
C ALA A 13 14.05 -0.06 -8.53
N LYS A 14 14.60 0.68 -7.57
CA LYS A 14 15.61 0.26 -6.60
C LYS A 14 15.19 0.48 -5.14
N SER A 15 13.92 0.75 -4.87
CA SER A 15 13.44 0.77 -3.49
C SER A 15 13.16 -0.64 -3.00
N GLU A 16 13.78 -1.05 -1.90
CA GLU A 16 13.65 -2.40 -1.33
C GLU A 16 12.66 -2.40 -0.17
N LEU A 17 11.72 -3.35 -0.17
CA LEU A 17 10.84 -3.57 0.98
C LEU A 17 11.61 -4.29 2.09
N ILE A 18 11.84 -3.59 3.20
CA ILE A 18 12.64 -4.08 4.33
C ILE A 18 11.77 -4.76 5.40
N ASP A 19 10.57 -4.25 5.63
CA ASP A 19 9.67 -4.75 6.69
C ASP A 19 8.21 -4.54 6.29
N PHE A 20 7.36 -5.49 6.67
CA PHE A 20 5.92 -5.46 6.48
C PHE A 20 5.25 -5.82 7.80
N GLN A 21 4.69 -4.82 8.48
CA GLN A 21 3.94 -5.02 9.71
C GLN A 21 2.48 -4.70 9.47
N TRP A 22 1.58 -5.43 10.12
CA TRP A 22 0.15 -5.17 9.99
C TRP A 22 -0.59 -5.40 11.30
N LYS A 23 -1.76 -4.77 11.42
CA LYS A 23 -2.72 -5.00 12.50
C LYS A 23 -4.15 -4.92 11.98
N LEU A 24 -5.04 -5.69 12.61
CA LEU A 24 -6.49 -5.55 12.48
C LEU A 24 -6.99 -4.71 13.66
N GLY A 25 -7.69 -3.62 13.38
CA GLY A 25 -8.21 -2.69 14.39
C GLY A 25 -9.69 -2.39 14.19
N MET A 26 -10.26 -1.66 15.15
CA MET A 26 -11.62 -1.14 15.10
C MET A 26 -11.58 0.38 15.14
N ALA A 27 -12.31 1.04 14.25
CA ALA A 27 -12.45 2.49 14.18
C ALA A 27 -13.91 2.94 14.27
N VAL A 28 -14.08 4.21 14.61
CA VAL A 28 -15.36 4.91 14.53
C VAL A 28 -15.39 5.66 13.22
N SER A 29 -16.40 5.43 12.39
CA SER A 29 -16.50 6.13 11.11
C SER A 29 -17.11 7.51 11.28
N SER A 30 -16.55 8.50 10.59
CA SER A 30 -17.03 9.89 10.60
C SER A 30 -18.25 10.11 9.70
N ASP A 31 -18.44 9.29 8.67
CA ASP A 31 -19.60 9.33 7.77
C ASP A 31 -20.91 8.84 8.42
N SER A 32 -20.79 8.14 9.55
CA SER A 32 -21.88 7.51 10.27
C SER A 32 -21.51 7.43 11.76
N CYS A 33 -21.62 8.56 12.46
CA CYS A 33 -21.30 8.74 13.89
C CYS A 33 -22.06 7.81 14.89
N ARG A 34 -22.77 6.78 14.40
CA ARG A 34 -23.46 5.75 15.19
C ARG A 34 -22.76 4.39 15.22
N SER A 35 -21.79 4.11 14.36
CA SER A 35 -21.19 2.78 14.24
C SER A 35 -19.78 2.73 14.83
N LEU A 36 -19.69 2.32 16.10
CA LEU A 36 -18.44 1.98 16.82
C LEU A 36 -17.77 0.68 16.30
N LYS A 37 -18.07 0.25 15.07
CA LYS A 37 -17.85 -1.13 14.63
C LYS A 37 -17.27 -1.27 13.22
N TYR A 38 -16.38 -0.38 12.80
CA TYR A 38 -15.71 -0.54 11.50
C TYR A 38 -14.35 -1.20 11.67
N PRO A 39 -14.23 -2.50 11.35
CA PRO A 39 -12.92 -3.13 11.28
C PRO A 39 -12.12 -2.53 10.14
N TYR A 40 -10.83 -2.33 10.37
CA TYR A 40 -9.90 -1.85 9.36
C TYR A 40 -8.54 -2.54 9.54
N VAL A 41 -7.79 -2.64 8.46
CA VAL A 41 -6.42 -3.14 8.46
C VAL A 41 -5.49 -1.94 8.34
N ALA A 42 -4.51 -1.85 9.24
CA ALA A 42 -3.41 -0.92 9.11
C ALA A 42 -2.14 -1.69 8.76
N VAL A 43 -1.44 -1.24 7.72
CA VAL A 43 -0.16 -1.78 7.27
C VAL A 43 0.91 -0.71 7.45
N MET A 44 2.08 -1.10 7.97
CA MET A 44 3.29 -0.30 8.01
C MET A 44 4.36 -0.97 7.15
N LEU A 45 4.81 -0.27 6.12
CA LEU A 45 5.88 -0.69 5.24
C LEU A 45 7.15 0.06 5.61
N LYS A 46 8.28 -0.63 5.78
CA LYS A 46 9.60 0.00 5.78
C LYS A 46 10.26 -0.24 4.44
N VAL A 47 10.69 0.84 3.79
CA VAL A 47 11.30 0.79 2.46
C VAL A 47 12.64 1.50 2.52
N ALA A 48 13.70 0.87 2.02
CA ALA A 48 14.99 1.53 1.81
C ALA A 48 15.06 2.07 0.38
N ASP A 49 15.45 3.32 0.22
CA ASP A 49 15.78 3.86 -1.10
C ASP A 49 17.22 3.52 -1.50
N HIS A 50 17.61 3.90 -2.72
CA HIS A 50 18.94 3.62 -3.28
C HIS A 50 20.10 4.24 -2.48
N SER A 51 19.83 5.19 -1.58
CA SER A 51 20.83 5.81 -0.69
C SER A 51 20.99 5.06 0.63
N GLY A 52 20.21 3.99 0.84
CA GLY A 52 20.12 3.26 2.10
C GLY A 52 19.23 3.96 3.14
N GLN A 53 18.56 5.06 2.77
CA GLN A 53 17.67 5.75 3.69
C GLN A 53 16.37 4.95 3.84
N VAL A 54 16.07 4.53 5.06
CA VAL A 54 14.86 3.76 5.39
C VAL A 54 13.72 4.70 5.75
N LYS A 55 12.60 4.56 5.05
CA LYS A 55 11.36 5.32 5.26
C LYS A 55 10.23 4.38 5.67
N SER A 56 9.40 4.84 6.61
CA SER A 56 8.18 4.13 7.00
C SER A 56 6.96 4.75 6.31
N LYS A 57 6.05 3.92 5.80
CA LYS A 57 4.80 4.33 5.17
C LYS A 57 3.65 3.53 5.80
N ALA A 58 2.63 4.26 6.27
CA ALA A 58 1.43 3.66 6.84
C ALA A 58 0.25 3.78 5.88
N ILE A 59 -0.54 2.72 5.78
CA ILE A 59 -1.77 2.68 5.00
C ILE A 59 -2.86 2.07 5.86
N GLU A 60 -4.01 2.73 5.95
CA GLU A 60 -5.22 2.19 6.57
C GLU A 60 -6.23 1.86 5.47
N MET A 61 -6.85 0.68 5.58
CA MET A 61 -7.80 0.17 4.61
C MET A 61 -9.01 -0.40 5.32
N THR A 62 -10.19 -0.15 4.77
CA THR A 62 -11.38 -0.93 5.10
C THR A 62 -11.18 -2.40 4.71
N ILE A 63 -11.97 -3.32 5.29
CA ILE A 63 -11.88 -4.75 4.95
C ILE A 63 -12.06 -5.02 3.44
N PRO A 64 -13.05 -4.42 2.74
CA PRO A 64 -13.17 -4.61 1.29
C PRO A 64 -11.96 -4.10 0.50
N GLN A 65 -11.38 -2.97 0.90
CA GLN A 65 -10.16 -2.44 0.26
C GLN A 65 -8.98 -3.39 0.47
N PHE A 66 -8.82 -3.95 1.67
CA PHE A 66 -7.76 -4.91 1.96
C PHE A 66 -7.93 -6.23 1.17
N GLN A 67 -9.16 -6.73 1.03
CA GLN A 67 -9.43 -7.89 0.19
C GLN A 67 -9.05 -7.65 -1.27
N ASN A 68 -9.30 -6.44 -1.78
CA ASN A 68 -8.88 -6.07 -3.12
C ASN A 68 -7.36 -5.97 -3.25
N PHE A 69 -6.71 -5.31 -2.29
CA PHE A 69 -5.25 -5.23 -2.19
C PHE A 69 -4.61 -6.62 -2.19
N TYR A 70 -5.13 -7.56 -1.39
CA TYR A 70 -4.64 -8.94 -1.35
C TYR A 70 -4.77 -9.65 -2.70
N ARG A 71 -5.87 -9.45 -3.45
CA ARG A 71 -6.01 -10.03 -4.79
C ARG A 71 -4.94 -9.50 -5.74
N GLN A 72 -4.75 -8.18 -5.78
CA GLN A 72 -3.72 -7.55 -6.61
C GLN A 72 -2.31 -8.00 -6.20
N PHE A 73 -2.06 -8.16 -4.91
CA PHE A 73 -0.77 -8.64 -4.41
C PHE A 73 -0.46 -10.06 -4.89
N LYS A 74 -1.47 -10.94 -4.96
CA LYS A 74 -1.31 -12.28 -5.54
C LYS A 74 -1.04 -12.25 -7.03
N GLU A 75 -1.67 -11.35 -7.77
CA GLU A 75 -1.41 -11.17 -9.21
C GLU A 75 0.05 -10.72 -9.42
N ILE A 76 0.53 -9.77 -8.62
CA ILE A 76 1.93 -9.33 -8.65
C ILE A 76 2.88 -10.49 -8.32
N ALA A 77 2.60 -11.26 -7.27
CA ALA A 77 3.42 -12.41 -6.89
C ALA A 77 3.49 -13.46 -8.02
N ALA A 78 2.36 -13.76 -8.67
CA ALA A 78 2.32 -14.68 -9.79
C ALA A 78 3.17 -14.21 -10.98
N VAL A 79 3.18 -12.91 -11.28
CA VAL A 79 4.06 -12.35 -12.32
C VAL A 79 5.54 -12.45 -11.91
N MET A 80 5.86 -12.19 -10.65
CA MET A 80 7.24 -12.30 -10.13
C MET A 80 7.78 -13.73 -10.10
N GLU A 81 6.93 -14.75 -9.98
CA GLU A 81 7.35 -16.16 -10.01
C GLU A 81 7.67 -16.66 -11.44
N THR A 82 7.25 -15.93 -12.48
CA THR A 82 7.42 -16.36 -13.89
C THR A 82 8.73 -15.89 -14.55
N VAL A 83 9.65 -15.27 -13.79
CA VAL A 83 10.97 -14.80 -14.25
C VAL A 83 12.13 -15.63 -13.72
#